data_AF-A0ABD0NX82-F1
#
_entry.id   AF-A0ABD0NX82-F1
#
_cell.length_a   1.000
_cell.length_b   1.000
_cell.length_c   1.000
_cell.angle_alpha   90.00
_cell.angle_beta   90.00
_cell.angle_gamma   90.00
#
_symmetry.space_group_name_H-M   'P 1'
#
loop_
_entity.id
_entity.type
_entity.pdbx_description
1 polymer ?
#
loop_
_entity_poly.entity_id
_entity_poly.type
_entity_poly.pdbx_seq_one_letter_code
_entity_poly.pdbx_strand_id
1 'polypeptide(L)'
;NQKMAAAQKHVLRVYVARDTALKLTLLERPKSVKELKEIMQERFKPRLDEDFSLHYEDPDFDGELCLLVDIKELPEKGTLRVVRPEGDTSSTASSDTDILPNALQRQKSWPDHFVVPGFGYEMEHILEEGNRVYEESGKLLKLKRSHKSEILKKMAETIYSFKPYPHEKELAMAAKALITAHPCLRMTAGEDGELGWKRHIGYKVASYRNNLAKAGVAEVAINTGRRSRNNPDKDHPHQNIKKARKAEVNYIINLPKDQTPASLETMREEIIHEVEKTERNQLVIGKLMNTSYALRRQEIVGALVAPRVRDVVGRWPALLMESQ
;
A
#
# COMPACT_ATOMS: atom_id res chain seq x y z
N ASN A 1 51.64 36.37 -36.93
CA ASN A 1 51.42 35.78 -35.58
C ASN A 1 49.93 35.70 -35.27
N GLN A 2 49.29 34.61 -35.73
CA GLN A 2 47.94 34.22 -35.31
C GLN A 2 47.99 33.90 -33.80
N LYS A 3 47.27 34.68 -32.99
CA LYS A 3 46.92 34.27 -31.63
C LYS A 3 45.96 33.09 -31.76
N MET A 4 46.43 31.88 -31.48
CA MET A 4 45.58 30.72 -31.34
C MET A 4 44.59 30.99 -30.20
N ALA A 5 43.31 31.19 -30.56
CA ALA A 5 42.23 31.19 -29.60
C ALA A 5 42.27 29.84 -28.86
N ALA A 6 42.38 29.87 -27.54
CA ALA A 6 42.35 28.67 -26.73
C ALA A 6 41.04 27.92 -27.03
N ALA A 7 41.14 26.71 -27.58
CA ALA A 7 39.98 25.88 -27.89
C ALA A 7 39.14 25.70 -26.62
N GLN A 8 37.89 26.15 -26.66
CA GLN A 8 36.98 26.17 -25.52
C GLN A 8 36.52 24.73 -25.25
N LYS A 9 37.25 24.02 -24.39
CA LYS A 9 37.02 22.60 -24.09
C LYS A 9 35.75 22.45 -23.27
N HIS A 10 34.77 21.73 -23.80
CA HIS A 10 33.56 21.36 -23.06
C HIS A 10 33.78 20.01 -22.39
N VAL A 11 33.57 19.94 -21.07
CA VAL A 11 33.81 18.74 -20.28
C VAL A 11 32.52 18.34 -19.60
N LEU A 12 31.93 17.25 -20.07
CA LEU A 12 30.61 16.78 -19.63
C LEU A 12 30.76 15.48 -18.85
N ARG A 13 30.09 15.38 -17.72
CA ARG A 13 29.94 14.13 -16.97
C ARG A 13 28.65 13.46 -17.43
N VAL A 14 28.75 12.36 -18.16
CA VAL A 14 27.62 11.64 -18.74
C VAL A 14 27.29 10.42 -17.90
N TYR A 15 26.09 10.36 -17.34
CA TYR A 15 25.54 9.15 -16.74
C TYR A 15 24.79 8.34 -17.80
N VAL A 16 25.39 7.21 -18.20
CA VAL A 16 24.80 6.26 -19.16
C VAL A 16 23.91 5.23 -18.44
N ALA A 17 24.19 4.98 -17.17
CA ALA A 17 23.37 4.19 -16.23
C ALA A 17 23.50 4.80 -14.82
N ARG A 18 22.72 4.32 -13.83
CA ARG A 18 22.66 4.90 -12.47
C ARG A 18 24.04 5.02 -11.80
N ASP A 19 24.92 4.05 -12.02
CA ASP A 19 26.24 3.93 -11.40
C ASP A 19 27.40 4.21 -12.38
N THR A 20 27.09 4.42 -13.65
CA THR A 20 28.09 4.51 -14.71
C THR A 20 28.17 5.94 -15.24
N ALA A 21 29.07 6.72 -14.62
CA ALA A 21 29.45 8.05 -15.09
C ALA A 21 30.69 7.99 -15.98
N LEU A 22 30.60 8.55 -17.18
CA LEU A 22 31.69 8.66 -18.14
C LEU A 22 32.01 10.13 -18.38
N LYS A 23 33.29 10.43 -18.60
CA LYS A 23 33.74 11.79 -18.91
C LYS A 23 33.79 11.95 -20.43
N LEU A 24 33.01 12.88 -20.97
CA LEU A 24 33.05 13.29 -22.37
C LEU A 24 33.79 14.63 -22.47
N THR A 25 34.81 14.69 -23.32
CA THR A 25 35.53 15.95 -23.61
C THR A 25 35.33 16.29 -25.08
N LEU A 26 34.73 17.45 -25.33
CA LEU A 26 34.49 17.97 -26.67
C LEU A 26 35.44 19.16 -26.90
N LEU A 27 36.03 19.20 -28.11
CA LEU A 27 36.95 20.26 -28.51
C LEU A 27 36.22 21.55 -28.88
N GLU A 28 34.97 21.42 -29.36
CA GLU A 28 34.07 22.49 -29.74
C GLU A 28 32.66 22.17 -29.25
N ARG A 29 31.81 23.21 -29.16
CA ARG A 29 30.40 23.04 -28.80
C ARG A 29 29.65 22.38 -29.97
N PRO A 30 28.85 21.32 -29.73
CA PRO A 30 28.00 20.75 -30.76
C PRO A 30 27.04 21.82 -31.32
N LYS A 31 26.74 21.76 -32.62
CA LYS A 31 25.83 22.68 -33.30
C LYS A 31 24.36 22.35 -33.00
N SER A 32 24.07 21.12 -32.58
CA SER A 32 22.72 20.68 -32.19
C SER A 32 22.76 19.56 -31.16
N VAL A 33 21.62 19.34 -30.47
CA VAL A 33 21.44 18.20 -29.56
C VAL A 33 21.56 16.86 -30.32
N LYS A 34 21.13 16.82 -31.59
CA LYS A 34 21.24 15.62 -32.43
C LYS A 34 22.71 15.24 -32.69
N GLU A 35 23.55 16.22 -33.03
CA GLU A 35 24.99 16.01 -33.21
C GLU A 35 25.66 15.53 -31.92
N LEU A 36 25.26 16.07 -30.76
CA LEU A 36 25.73 15.60 -29.46
C LEU A 36 25.35 14.12 -29.22
N LYS A 37 24.11 13.72 -29.54
CA LYS A 37 23.67 12.32 -29.42
C LYS A 37 24.50 11.39 -30.31
N GLU A 38 24.78 11.77 -31.56
CA GLU A 38 25.59 10.99 -32.49
C GLU A 38 27.02 10.80 -31.98
N ILE A 39 27.67 11.86 -31.49
CA ILE A 39 29.00 11.79 -30.88
C ILE A 39 29.01 10.86 -29.65
N MET A 40 27.97 10.94 -28.81
CA MET A 40 27.84 10.09 -27.63
C MET A 40 27.62 8.62 -28.01
N GLN A 41 26.78 8.34 -29.01
CA GLN A 41 26.57 7.01 -29.53
C GLN A 41 27.90 6.41 -30.03
N GLU A 42 28.66 7.15 -30.85
CA GLU A 42 29.95 6.69 -31.37
C GLU A 42 30.98 6.43 -30.26
N ARG A 43 31.11 7.35 -29.30
CA ARG A 43 32.11 7.25 -28.22
C ARG A 43 31.81 6.18 -27.18
N PHE A 44 30.54 5.84 -27.00
CA PHE A 44 30.10 4.95 -25.92
C PHE A 44 29.49 3.63 -26.42
N LYS A 45 29.71 3.25 -27.69
CA LYS A 45 29.35 1.91 -28.18
C LYS A 45 30.03 0.81 -27.35
N PRO A 46 29.34 -0.29 -27.01
CA PRO A 46 27.96 -0.67 -27.40
C PRO A 46 26.87 -0.20 -26.40
N ARG A 47 27.18 0.67 -25.43
CA ARG A 47 26.27 1.02 -24.32
C ARG A 47 25.13 1.98 -24.71
N LEU A 48 25.22 2.60 -25.88
CA LEU A 48 24.30 3.60 -26.41
C LEU A 48 24.01 3.27 -27.89
N ASP A 49 23.21 2.23 -28.14
CA ASP A 49 22.80 1.80 -29.50
C ASP A 49 21.33 2.12 -29.81
N GLU A 50 20.53 2.40 -28.77
CA GLU A 50 19.10 2.72 -28.87
C GLU A 50 18.88 4.25 -28.83
N ASP A 51 17.65 4.70 -29.14
CA ASP A 51 17.25 6.10 -29.01
C ASP A 51 17.15 6.51 -27.53
N PHE A 52 17.56 7.74 -27.21
CA PHE A 52 17.57 8.27 -25.84
C PHE A 52 17.35 9.77 -25.80
N SER A 53 16.78 10.28 -24.70
CA SER A 53 16.78 11.71 -24.37
C SER A 53 17.96 12.06 -23.47
N LEU A 54 18.37 13.32 -23.51
CA LEU A 54 19.44 13.88 -22.69
C LEU A 54 18.84 14.86 -21.71
N HIS A 55 19.13 14.67 -20.42
CA HIS A 55 18.76 15.60 -19.36
C HIS A 55 20.02 16.23 -18.80
N TYR A 56 20.03 17.54 -18.55
CA TYR A 56 21.14 18.24 -17.93
C TYR A 56 20.76 18.74 -16.54
N GLU A 57 21.73 18.86 -15.64
CA GLU A 57 21.53 19.54 -14.36
C GLU A 57 21.43 21.05 -14.63
N ASP A 58 20.25 21.62 -14.38
CA ASP A 58 19.97 23.02 -14.64
C ASP A 58 20.43 23.88 -13.43
N PRO A 59 21.41 24.79 -13.62
CA PRO A 59 21.88 25.67 -12.55
C PRO A 59 20.79 26.59 -11.99
N ASP A 60 19.77 26.93 -12.78
CA ASP A 60 18.70 27.84 -12.36
C ASP A 60 17.66 27.14 -11.46
N PHE A 61 17.67 25.81 -11.39
CA PHE A 61 16.75 24.98 -10.59
C PHE A 61 17.50 24.08 -9.59
N ASP A 62 18.54 24.62 -8.93
CA ASP A 62 19.32 23.92 -7.90
C ASP A 62 19.92 22.56 -8.36
N GLY A 63 20.17 22.41 -9.67
CA GLY A 63 20.74 21.19 -10.25
C GLY A 63 19.73 20.09 -10.55
N GLU A 64 18.43 20.39 -10.57
CA GLU A 64 17.40 19.46 -11.04
C GLU A 64 17.59 19.11 -12.54
N LEU A 65 17.13 17.90 -12.91
CA LEU A 65 17.34 17.36 -14.25
C LEU A 65 16.30 17.87 -15.26
N CYS A 66 16.69 18.81 -16.11
CA CYS A 66 15.89 19.36 -17.21
C CYS A 66 16.16 18.64 -18.54
N LEU A 67 15.14 18.47 -19.38
CA LEU A 67 15.31 17.92 -20.73
C LEU A 67 16.12 18.90 -21.59
N LEU A 68 17.22 18.45 -22.18
CA LEU A 68 18.03 19.25 -23.09
C LEU A 68 17.35 19.38 -24.47
N VAL A 69 16.69 20.50 -24.71
CA VAL A 69 16.02 20.82 -25.99
C VAL A 69 16.88 21.75 -26.86
N ASP A 70 17.46 22.80 -26.26
CA ASP A 70 18.41 23.70 -26.94
C ASP A 70 19.84 23.40 -26.50
N ILE A 71 20.74 23.23 -27.47
CA ILE A 71 22.17 23.03 -27.20
C ILE A 71 22.81 24.23 -26.50
N LYS A 72 22.20 25.43 -26.57
CA LYS A 72 22.63 26.65 -25.88
C LYS A 72 22.49 26.61 -24.36
N GLU A 73 21.61 25.75 -23.85
CA GLU A 73 21.40 25.57 -22.41
C GLU A 73 22.52 24.74 -21.77
N LEU A 74 23.28 23.99 -22.56
CA LEU A 74 24.35 23.14 -22.06
C LEU A 74 25.55 23.99 -21.54
N PRO A 75 25.92 23.89 -20.25
CA PRO A 75 27.09 24.61 -19.73
C PRO A 75 28.42 24.02 -20.26
N GLU A 76 29.50 24.81 -20.21
CA GLU A 76 30.85 24.35 -20.59
C GLU A 76 31.33 23.17 -19.74
N LYS A 77 30.88 23.12 -18.49
CA LYS A 77 31.05 22.01 -17.56
C LYS A 77 29.71 21.68 -16.93
N GLY A 78 29.22 20.48 -17.17
CA GLY A 78 27.91 20.06 -16.69
C GLY A 78 27.75 18.55 -16.63
N THR A 79 26.69 18.14 -15.95
CA THR A 79 26.27 16.76 -15.87
C THR A 79 25.15 16.51 -16.87
N LEU A 80 25.27 15.43 -17.63
CA LEU A 80 24.25 14.90 -18.52
C LEU A 80 23.81 13.53 -18.04
N ARG A 81 22.52 13.24 -18.13
CA ARG A 81 21.94 11.93 -17.88
C ARG A 81 21.21 11.45 -19.12
N VAL A 82 21.53 10.24 -19.53
CA VAL A 82 20.84 9.54 -20.62
C VAL A 82 19.58 8.92 -20.03
N VAL A 83 18.43 9.22 -20.63
CA VAL A 83 17.14 8.60 -20.29
C VAL A 83 16.64 7.85 -21.52
N ARG A 84 16.34 6.57 -21.38
CA ARG A 84 15.85 5.73 -22.49
C ARG A 84 14.31 5.71 -22.51
N PRO A 85 13.66 5.68 -23.70
CA PRO A 85 12.20 5.74 -23.82
C PRO A 85 11.43 4.62 -23.15
N GLU A 86 12.06 3.51 -22.75
CA GLU A 86 11.42 2.44 -22.00
C GLU A 86 12.35 1.94 -20.88
N GLY A 87 11.93 2.08 -19.62
CA GLY A 87 12.49 1.30 -18.50
C GLY A 87 13.05 2.03 -17.28
N ASP A 88 13.20 3.37 -17.29
CA ASP A 88 13.75 4.08 -16.13
C ASP A 88 12.87 5.25 -15.66
N THR A 89 11.65 4.93 -15.21
CA THR A 89 11.01 5.73 -14.15
C THR A 89 11.68 5.40 -12.81
N SER A 90 12.96 5.76 -12.67
CA SER A 90 13.56 5.84 -11.33
C SER A 90 13.03 7.11 -10.68
N SER A 91 11.85 7.02 -10.05
CA SER A 91 11.41 8.04 -9.12
C SER A 91 12.51 8.28 -8.09
N THR A 92 12.87 9.55 -7.96
CA THR A 92 13.62 10.12 -6.85
C THR A 92 12.82 9.91 -5.56
N ALA A 93 12.97 8.74 -4.96
CA ALA A 93 12.54 8.50 -3.58
C ALA A 93 13.72 7.84 -2.88
N SER A 94 14.46 8.67 -2.15
CA SER A 94 15.39 8.22 -1.13
C SER A 94 14.66 7.30 -0.15
N SER A 95 15.09 6.04 -0.08
CA SER A 95 14.94 5.23 1.13
C SER A 95 15.92 4.06 1.06
N ASP A 96 16.89 4.06 1.97
CA ASP A 96 17.76 2.94 2.31
C ASP A 96 16.92 1.76 2.82
N THR A 97 16.24 1.06 1.92
CA THR A 97 15.58 -0.21 2.21
C THR A 97 16.09 -1.25 1.23
N ASP A 98 16.66 -2.32 1.78
CA ASP A 98 17.03 -3.51 1.04
C ASP A 98 15.83 -4.00 0.22
N ILE A 99 15.88 -3.77 -1.10
CA ILE A 99 14.85 -4.26 -2.01
C ILE A 99 14.97 -5.79 -2.01
N LEU A 100 14.02 -6.45 -1.35
CA LEU A 100 13.90 -7.91 -1.36
C LEU A 100 14.01 -8.40 -2.82
N PRO A 101 14.85 -9.41 -3.12
CA PRO A 101 15.08 -9.88 -4.49
C PRO A 101 13.79 -10.35 -5.19
N ASN A 102 12.76 -10.76 -4.43
CA ASN A 102 11.44 -11.10 -4.98
C ASN A 102 10.64 -9.92 -5.52
N ALA A 103 10.99 -8.67 -5.20
CA ALA A 103 10.36 -7.49 -5.80
C ALA A 103 10.75 -7.32 -7.28
N LEU A 104 11.92 -7.84 -7.69
CA LEU A 104 12.41 -7.77 -9.07
C LEU A 104 11.61 -8.66 -10.04
N GLN A 105 11.00 -9.75 -9.55
CA GLN A 105 10.11 -10.59 -10.34
C GLN A 105 8.80 -9.89 -10.75
N ARG A 106 8.53 -8.71 -10.19
CA ARG A 106 7.27 -7.98 -10.29
C ARG A 106 7.34 -6.74 -11.18
N GLN A 107 8.21 -6.76 -12.19
CA GLN A 107 8.30 -5.70 -13.20
C GLN A 107 7.05 -5.54 -14.08
N LYS A 108 6.01 -6.37 -13.91
CA LYS A 108 4.76 -6.22 -14.66
C LYS A 108 3.90 -5.13 -14.01
N SER A 109 3.84 -3.97 -14.65
CA SER A 109 2.81 -2.97 -14.37
C SER A 109 1.41 -3.57 -14.54
N TRP A 110 0.41 -2.94 -13.92
CA TRP A 110 -0.97 -3.34 -14.17
C TRP A 110 -1.28 -3.11 -15.66
N PRO A 111 -1.83 -4.09 -16.38
CA PRO A 111 -2.07 -3.95 -17.81
C PRO A 111 -3.29 -3.06 -18.10
N ASP A 112 -3.29 -2.39 -19.25
CA ASP A 112 -4.45 -1.63 -19.73
C ASP A 112 -5.65 -2.55 -20.03
N HIS A 113 -5.35 -3.77 -20.47
CA HIS A 113 -6.32 -4.84 -20.71
C HIS A 113 -5.88 -6.12 -20.00
N PHE A 114 -6.76 -6.67 -19.16
CA PHE A 114 -6.48 -7.91 -18.45
C PHE A 114 -6.62 -9.12 -19.39
N VAL A 115 -5.55 -9.89 -19.57
CA VAL A 115 -5.56 -11.15 -20.34
C VAL A 115 -5.92 -12.30 -19.41
N VAL A 116 -6.98 -13.05 -19.76
CA VAL A 116 -7.44 -14.20 -18.98
C VAL A 116 -6.40 -15.34 -19.11
N PRO A 117 -5.95 -15.93 -17.99
CA PRO A 117 -5.00 -17.04 -18.03
C PRO A 117 -5.68 -18.33 -18.51
N GLY A 118 -4.89 -19.25 -19.06
CA GLY A 118 -5.37 -20.60 -19.35
C GLY A 118 -5.69 -21.40 -18.08
N PHE A 119 -6.79 -22.15 -18.11
CA PHE A 119 -7.33 -22.92 -16.99
C PHE A 119 -6.96 -24.41 -17.02
N GLY A 120 -6.22 -24.86 -18.04
CA GLY A 120 -5.83 -26.25 -18.21
C GLY A 120 -6.82 -27.03 -19.07
N TYR A 121 -6.35 -28.14 -19.67
CA TYR A 121 -7.05 -28.82 -20.77
C TYR A 121 -8.52 -29.16 -20.49
N GLU A 122 -8.81 -29.78 -19.33
CA GLU A 122 -10.19 -30.15 -18.97
C GLU A 122 -11.09 -28.93 -18.83
N MET A 123 -10.61 -27.88 -18.14
CA MET A 123 -11.40 -26.69 -17.90
C MET A 123 -11.60 -25.88 -19.18
N GLU A 124 -10.59 -25.77 -20.04
CA GLU A 124 -10.72 -25.13 -21.36
C GLU A 124 -11.78 -25.84 -22.21
N HIS A 125 -11.74 -27.17 -22.31
CA HIS A 125 -12.74 -27.93 -23.06
C HIS A 125 -14.17 -27.72 -22.50
N ILE A 126 -14.32 -27.66 -21.18
CA ILE A 126 -15.62 -27.37 -20.55
C ILE A 126 -16.10 -25.94 -20.86
N LEU A 127 -15.19 -24.96 -20.90
CA LEU A 127 -15.51 -23.57 -21.20
C LEU A 127 -15.85 -23.36 -22.69
N GLU A 128 -15.12 -24.02 -23.58
CA GLU A 128 -15.40 -24.01 -25.02
C GLU A 128 -16.80 -24.59 -25.32
N GLU A 129 -17.10 -25.77 -24.77
CA GLU A 129 -18.41 -26.39 -24.91
C GLU A 129 -19.52 -25.52 -24.28
N GLY A 130 -19.24 -24.95 -23.11
CA GLY A 130 -20.16 -24.03 -22.44
C GLY A 130 -20.43 -22.77 -23.27
N ASN A 131 -19.40 -22.19 -23.89
CA ASN A 131 -19.52 -21.03 -24.77
C ASN A 131 -20.35 -21.36 -26.01
N ARG A 132 -20.12 -22.52 -26.65
CA ARG A 132 -20.93 -22.98 -27.78
C ARG A 132 -22.42 -23.07 -27.41
N VAL A 133 -22.74 -23.73 -26.29
CA VAL A 133 -24.13 -23.85 -25.81
C VAL A 133 -24.74 -22.48 -25.47
N TYR A 134 -23.94 -21.56 -24.94
CA TYR A 134 -24.38 -20.20 -24.66
C TYR A 134 -24.69 -19.41 -25.94
N GLU A 135 -23.86 -19.54 -26.98
CA GLU A 135 -24.12 -18.91 -28.28
C GLU A 135 -25.38 -19.45 -28.96
N GLU A 136 -25.61 -20.76 -28.88
CA GLU A 136 -26.77 -21.41 -29.50
C GLU A 136 -28.09 -21.15 -28.77
N SER A 137 -28.07 -21.11 -27.44
CA SER A 137 -29.30 -21.16 -26.63
C SER A 137 -29.40 -20.11 -25.52
N GLY A 138 -28.36 -19.28 -25.32
CA GLY A 138 -28.26 -18.34 -24.21
C GLY A 138 -28.10 -19.01 -22.83
N LYS A 139 -27.97 -20.34 -22.79
CA LYS A 139 -27.93 -21.11 -21.54
C LYS A 139 -26.57 -21.00 -20.86
N LEU A 140 -26.60 -20.63 -19.58
CA LEU A 140 -25.40 -20.47 -18.76
C LEU A 140 -24.80 -21.81 -18.31
N LEU A 141 -23.47 -21.86 -18.22
CA LEU A 141 -22.76 -23.04 -17.75
C LEU A 141 -22.92 -23.21 -16.23
N LYS A 142 -23.44 -24.37 -15.81
CA LYS A 142 -23.50 -24.74 -14.39
C LYS A 142 -22.16 -25.30 -13.92
N LEU A 143 -21.33 -24.44 -13.31
CA LEU A 143 -20.04 -24.86 -12.76
C LEU A 143 -20.18 -25.71 -11.49
N LYS A 144 -19.41 -26.80 -11.42
CA LYS A 144 -19.14 -27.53 -10.16
C LYS A 144 -18.26 -26.66 -9.24
N ARG A 145 -18.31 -26.95 -7.94
CA ARG A 145 -17.49 -26.24 -6.93
C ARG A 145 -15.98 -26.34 -7.23
N SER A 146 -15.52 -27.50 -7.72
CA SER A 146 -14.12 -27.73 -8.11
C SER A 146 -13.69 -26.81 -9.27
N HIS A 147 -14.45 -26.83 -10.37
CA HIS A 147 -14.19 -26.03 -11.57
C HIS A 147 -14.12 -24.53 -11.24
N LYS A 148 -15.08 -24.03 -10.45
CA LYS A 148 -15.08 -22.64 -10.00
C LYS A 148 -13.83 -22.30 -9.16
N SER A 149 -13.40 -23.21 -8.28
CA SER A 149 -12.21 -23.00 -7.45
C SER A 149 -10.92 -22.93 -8.27
N GLU A 150 -10.83 -23.72 -9.34
CA GLU A 150 -9.70 -23.75 -10.27
C GLU A 150 -9.58 -22.46 -11.07
N ILE A 151 -10.67 -22.03 -11.71
CA ILE A 151 -10.75 -20.73 -12.41
C ILE A 151 -10.30 -19.61 -11.48
N LEU A 152 -10.90 -19.53 -10.29
CA LEU A 152 -10.56 -18.49 -9.32
C LEU A 152 -9.08 -18.56 -8.89
N LYS A 153 -8.51 -19.76 -8.75
CA LYS A 153 -7.10 -19.95 -8.36
C LYS A 153 -6.17 -19.38 -9.43
N LYS A 154 -6.38 -19.73 -10.70
CA LYS A 154 -5.57 -19.21 -11.83
C LYS A 154 -5.70 -17.71 -12.01
N MET A 155 -6.92 -17.17 -11.85
CA MET A 155 -7.15 -15.72 -11.84
C MET A 155 -6.38 -15.04 -10.70
N ALA A 156 -6.42 -15.60 -9.48
CA ALA A 156 -5.73 -15.04 -8.33
C ALA A 156 -4.20 -15.06 -8.48
N GLU A 157 -3.64 -16.15 -9.02
CA GLU A 157 -2.20 -16.27 -9.35
C GLU A 157 -1.77 -15.19 -10.35
N THR A 158 -2.57 -15.01 -11.41
CA THR A 158 -2.28 -14.04 -12.48
C THR A 158 -2.37 -12.61 -11.97
N ILE A 159 -3.42 -12.26 -11.23
CA ILE A 159 -3.59 -10.93 -10.61
C ILE A 159 -2.44 -10.64 -9.65
N TYR A 160 -2.05 -11.62 -8.82
CA TYR A 160 -0.94 -11.47 -7.88
C TYR A 160 0.38 -11.16 -8.57
N SER A 161 0.61 -11.70 -9.78
CA SER A 161 1.83 -11.43 -10.55
C SER A 161 1.99 -9.96 -10.96
N PHE A 162 0.88 -9.20 -11.05
CA PHE A 162 0.89 -7.76 -11.24
C PHE A 162 0.88 -7.02 -9.90
N LYS A 163 -0.16 -7.27 -9.07
CA LYS A 163 -0.39 -6.56 -7.81
C LYS A 163 -0.91 -7.51 -6.71
N PRO A 164 -0.27 -7.54 -5.52
CA PRO A 164 -0.73 -8.34 -4.37
C PRO A 164 -1.99 -7.78 -3.69
N TYR A 165 -2.19 -6.47 -3.82
CA TYR A 165 -3.32 -5.72 -3.26
C TYR A 165 -4.03 -4.95 -4.38
N PRO A 166 -4.73 -5.65 -5.28
CA PRO A 166 -5.43 -4.99 -6.37
C PRO A 166 -6.59 -4.14 -5.84
N HIS A 167 -6.81 -3.00 -6.49
CA HIS A 167 -7.93 -2.11 -6.21
C HIS A 167 -9.25 -2.67 -6.79
N GLU A 168 -10.39 -2.17 -6.35
CA GLU A 168 -11.70 -2.62 -6.82
C GLU A 168 -11.87 -2.50 -8.35
N LYS A 169 -11.34 -1.42 -8.95
CA LYS A 169 -11.35 -1.18 -10.40
C LYS A 169 -10.57 -2.26 -11.17
N GLU A 170 -9.46 -2.71 -10.62
CA GLU A 170 -8.59 -3.73 -11.19
C GLU A 170 -9.25 -5.12 -11.11
N LEU A 171 -9.90 -5.41 -9.99
CA LEU A 171 -10.72 -6.63 -9.83
C LEU A 171 -11.92 -6.63 -10.78
N ALA A 172 -12.55 -5.48 -11.01
CA ALA A 172 -13.64 -5.35 -11.98
C ALA A 172 -13.15 -5.62 -13.41
N MET A 173 -12.01 -5.03 -13.80
CA MET A 173 -11.39 -5.28 -15.10
C MET A 173 -11.11 -6.78 -15.34
N ALA A 174 -10.54 -7.47 -14.34
CA ALA A 174 -10.27 -8.91 -14.44
C ALA A 174 -11.55 -9.76 -14.54
N ALA A 175 -12.61 -9.38 -13.79
CA ALA A 175 -13.91 -10.05 -13.87
C ALA A 175 -14.59 -9.83 -15.24
N LYS A 176 -14.52 -8.61 -15.78
CA LYS A 176 -15.02 -8.28 -17.11
C LYS A 176 -14.31 -9.10 -18.18
N ALA A 177 -12.98 -9.11 -18.15
CA ALA A 177 -12.18 -9.89 -19.10
C ALA A 177 -12.53 -11.39 -19.06
N LEU A 178 -12.73 -11.96 -17.88
CA LEU A 178 -13.13 -13.36 -17.71
C LEU A 178 -14.46 -13.68 -18.41
N ILE A 179 -15.46 -12.81 -18.23
CA ILE A 179 -16.79 -13.01 -18.83
C ILE A 179 -16.79 -12.71 -20.31
N THR A 180 -15.99 -11.75 -20.76
CA THR A 180 -15.81 -11.47 -22.19
C THR A 180 -15.16 -12.65 -22.91
N ALA A 181 -14.14 -13.27 -22.30
CA ALA A 181 -13.50 -14.47 -22.85
C ALA A 181 -14.40 -15.71 -22.78
N HIS A 182 -15.17 -15.86 -21.69
CA HIS A 182 -16.06 -17.00 -21.49
C HIS A 182 -17.48 -16.54 -21.11
N PRO A 183 -18.31 -16.11 -22.09
CA PRO A 183 -19.67 -15.65 -21.86
C PRO A 183 -20.56 -16.67 -21.12
N CYS A 184 -20.28 -17.97 -21.27
CA CYS A 184 -21.00 -19.03 -20.56
C CYS A 184 -20.89 -18.95 -19.03
N LEU A 185 -19.89 -18.23 -18.50
CA LEU A 185 -19.64 -18.06 -17.07
C LEU A 185 -20.48 -16.96 -16.42
N ARG A 186 -21.29 -16.19 -17.17
CA ARG A 186 -22.15 -15.16 -16.59
C ARG A 186 -23.01 -15.73 -15.45
N MET A 187 -23.10 -15.00 -14.33
CA MET A 187 -23.89 -15.46 -13.16
C MET A 187 -25.39 -15.17 -13.32
N THR A 188 -25.73 -14.13 -14.08
CA THR A 188 -27.10 -13.75 -14.46
C THR A 188 -27.09 -13.30 -15.92
N ALA A 189 -28.26 -13.29 -16.57
CA ALA A 189 -28.38 -12.86 -17.97
C ALA A 189 -28.24 -11.32 -18.18
N GLY A 190 -28.06 -10.53 -17.11
CA GLY A 190 -27.95 -9.06 -17.14
C GLY A 190 -26.54 -8.53 -16.81
N GLU A 191 -26.41 -7.20 -16.71
CA GLU A 191 -25.14 -6.50 -16.40
C GLU A 191 -24.51 -6.92 -15.06
N ASP A 192 -25.34 -7.34 -14.09
CA ASP A 192 -24.91 -7.80 -12.76
C ASP A 192 -24.09 -9.10 -12.77
N GLY A 193 -24.02 -9.80 -13.91
CA GLY A 193 -23.22 -11.02 -14.07
C GLY A 193 -21.73 -10.81 -13.80
N GLU A 194 -21.21 -9.60 -14.06
CA GLU A 194 -19.82 -9.18 -13.81
C GLU A 194 -19.53 -8.96 -12.33
N LEU A 195 -20.49 -8.39 -11.60
CA LEU A 195 -20.32 -8.00 -10.20
C LEU A 195 -20.07 -9.21 -9.30
N GLY A 196 -20.70 -10.34 -9.61
CA GLY A 196 -20.53 -11.59 -8.87
C GLY A 196 -19.11 -12.16 -8.96
N TRP A 197 -18.52 -12.16 -10.15
CA TRP A 197 -17.14 -12.64 -10.35
C TRP A 197 -16.11 -11.73 -9.70
N LYS A 198 -16.28 -10.40 -9.78
CA LYS A 198 -15.43 -9.43 -9.07
C LYS A 198 -15.28 -9.79 -7.58
N ARG A 199 -16.40 -10.07 -6.90
CA ARG A 199 -16.41 -10.44 -5.47
C ARG A 199 -15.70 -11.77 -5.22
N HIS A 200 -15.97 -12.78 -6.03
CA HIS A 200 -15.35 -14.10 -5.87
C HIS A 200 -13.83 -14.07 -6.13
N ILE A 201 -13.40 -13.34 -7.15
CA ILE A 201 -11.98 -13.11 -7.45
C ILE A 201 -11.33 -12.37 -6.29
N GLY A 202 -11.94 -11.28 -5.80
CA GLY A 202 -11.43 -10.52 -4.65
C GLY A 202 -11.21 -11.40 -3.40
N TYR A 203 -12.18 -12.25 -3.05
CA TYR A 203 -12.01 -13.21 -1.96
C TYR A 203 -10.90 -14.22 -2.23
N LYS A 204 -10.78 -14.73 -3.45
CA LYS A 204 -9.75 -15.70 -3.78
C LYS A 204 -8.35 -15.08 -3.77
N VAL A 205 -8.18 -13.86 -4.28
CA VAL A 205 -6.92 -13.11 -4.21
C VAL A 205 -6.51 -12.89 -2.77
N ALA A 206 -7.45 -12.47 -1.90
CA ALA A 206 -7.17 -12.33 -0.47
C ALA A 206 -6.78 -13.65 0.19
N SER A 207 -7.46 -14.75 -0.16
CA SER A 207 -7.10 -16.09 0.33
C SER A 207 -5.74 -16.56 -0.18
N TYR A 208 -5.42 -16.31 -1.44
CA TYR A 208 -4.15 -16.67 -2.07
C TYR A 208 -2.99 -15.92 -1.41
N ARG A 209 -3.14 -14.61 -1.24
CA ARG A 209 -2.19 -13.77 -0.47
C ARG A 209 -1.98 -14.29 0.94
N ASN A 210 -3.05 -14.65 1.66
CA ASN A 210 -2.93 -15.21 3.01
C ASN A 210 -2.18 -16.55 3.03
N ASN A 211 -2.34 -17.38 2.00
CA ASN A 211 -1.58 -18.64 1.87
C ASN A 211 -0.10 -18.38 1.60
N LEU A 212 0.23 -17.43 0.72
CA LEU A 212 1.61 -17.01 0.46
C LEU A 212 2.28 -16.42 1.71
N ALA A 213 1.56 -15.61 2.47
CA ALA A 213 2.05 -15.08 3.73
C ALA A 213 2.34 -16.18 4.76
N LYS A 214 1.46 -17.19 4.87
CA LYS A 214 1.70 -18.37 5.72
C LYS A 214 2.88 -19.22 5.25
N ALA A 215 3.13 -19.26 3.94
CA ALA A 215 4.29 -19.93 3.35
C ALA A 215 5.60 -19.16 3.57
N GLY A 216 5.53 -17.90 4.01
CA GLY A 216 6.71 -17.08 4.31
C GLY A 216 7.15 -16.12 3.23
N VAL A 217 6.32 -15.87 2.22
CA VAL A 217 6.64 -14.88 1.18
C VAL A 217 6.75 -13.50 1.84
N ALA A 218 7.97 -13.00 1.95
CA ALA A 218 8.33 -11.82 2.76
C ALA A 218 7.42 -10.62 2.47
N GLU A 219 7.19 -10.34 1.19
CA GLU A 219 6.35 -9.25 0.70
C GLU A 219 4.95 -9.15 1.34
N VAL A 220 4.28 -10.30 1.51
CA VAL A 220 2.91 -10.33 2.04
C VAL A 220 2.88 -10.77 3.50
N ALA A 221 3.93 -11.44 3.96
CA ALA A 221 4.10 -11.85 5.35
C ALA A 221 4.29 -10.65 6.29
N ILE A 222 5.01 -9.60 5.86
CA ILE A 222 5.22 -8.37 6.67
C ILE A 222 3.88 -7.70 7.01
N ASN A 223 2.93 -7.74 6.07
CA ASN A 223 1.60 -7.14 6.24
C ASN A 223 0.60 -8.05 6.96
N THR A 224 1.00 -9.26 7.34
CA THR A 224 0.14 -10.08 8.19
C THR A 224 0.24 -9.62 9.63
N GLY A 225 -0.74 -8.85 10.09
CA GLY A 225 -0.88 -8.47 11.51
C GLY A 225 -1.23 -9.64 12.44
N ARG A 226 -0.91 -10.87 12.07
CA ARG A 226 -1.08 -12.10 12.87
C ARG A 226 0.31 -12.71 13.09
N ARG A 227 0.48 -13.45 14.20
CA ARG A 227 1.64 -14.32 14.42
C ARG A 227 1.88 -15.13 13.14
N SER A 228 2.92 -14.77 12.40
CA SER A 228 3.36 -15.53 11.24
C SER A 228 3.94 -16.85 11.78
N ARG A 229 3.70 -17.97 11.09
CA ARG A 229 4.33 -19.25 11.43
C ARG A 229 5.86 -19.15 11.45
N ASN A 230 6.40 -18.16 10.74
CA ASN A 230 7.82 -17.90 10.59
C ASN A 230 8.35 -16.87 11.60
N ASN A 231 7.51 -16.36 12.50
CA ASN A 231 7.95 -15.47 13.58
C ASN A 231 7.10 -15.71 14.85
N PRO A 232 7.22 -16.91 15.45
CA PRO A 232 6.40 -17.32 16.60
C PRO A 232 6.68 -16.47 17.85
N ASP A 233 7.88 -15.89 17.96
CA ASP A 233 8.35 -15.13 19.12
C ASP A 233 7.96 -13.64 19.08
N LYS A 234 7.39 -13.14 17.98
CA LYS A 234 6.89 -11.76 17.92
C LYS A 234 5.48 -11.68 18.51
N ASP A 235 5.31 -10.75 19.44
CA ASP A 235 4.01 -10.40 20.00
C ASP A 235 3.03 -9.98 18.90
N HIS A 236 1.74 -10.30 19.11
CA HIS A 236 0.70 -9.82 18.22
C HIS A 236 0.68 -8.29 18.19
N PRO A 237 0.43 -7.64 17.02
CA PRO A 237 0.27 -6.18 16.94
C PRO A 237 -0.84 -5.62 17.85
N HIS A 238 -1.75 -6.49 18.30
CA HIS A 238 -2.85 -6.15 19.19
C HIS A 238 -2.79 -6.87 20.55
N GLN A 239 -1.65 -7.48 20.92
CA GLN A 239 -1.52 -8.23 22.18
C GLN A 239 -1.84 -7.34 23.40
N ASN A 240 -1.47 -6.07 23.31
CA ASN A 240 -1.71 -5.06 24.35
C ASN A 240 -2.94 -4.18 24.06
N ILE A 241 -3.66 -4.43 22.97
CA ILE A 241 -4.87 -3.68 22.61
C ILE A 241 -6.07 -4.50 23.05
N LYS A 242 -6.54 -4.23 24.27
CA LYS A 242 -7.83 -4.76 24.76
C LYS A 242 -8.95 -4.22 23.86
N LYS A 243 -9.49 -5.06 22.97
CA LYS A 243 -10.73 -4.73 22.26
C LYS A 243 -11.87 -4.83 23.27
N ALA A 244 -12.54 -3.70 23.55
CA ALA A 244 -13.76 -3.70 24.34
C ALA A 244 -14.75 -4.69 23.71
N ARG A 245 -15.31 -5.61 24.51
CA ARG A 245 -16.35 -6.51 23.98
C ARG A 245 -17.56 -5.63 23.64
N LYS A 246 -18.19 -5.85 22.47
CA LYS A 246 -19.28 -4.99 21.94
C LYS A 246 -20.44 -4.75 22.93
N ALA A 247 -20.60 -5.62 23.93
CA ALA A 247 -21.59 -5.51 24.99
C ALA A 247 -21.15 -4.64 26.20
N GLU A 248 -19.86 -4.38 26.41
CA GLU A 248 -19.34 -3.62 27.56
C GLU A 248 -19.48 -2.09 27.39
N VAL A 249 -19.60 -1.62 26.14
CA VAL A 249 -19.68 -0.17 25.82
C VAL A 249 -20.98 0.45 26.37
N ASN A 250 -22.08 -0.32 26.41
CA ASN A 250 -23.39 0.15 26.86
C ASN A 250 -23.88 -0.52 28.15
N TYR A 251 -23.04 -1.32 28.82
CA TYR A 251 -23.43 -1.99 30.05
C TYR A 251 -23.37 -1.02 31.24
N ILE A 252 -24.53 -0.75 31.83
CA ILE A 252 -24.66 0.00 33.09
C ILE A 252 -24.69 -1.02 34.23
N ILE A 253 -23.73 -0.92 35.14
CA ILE A 253 -23.64 -1.80 36.31
C ILE A 253 -24.60 -1.30 37.38
N ASN A 254 -25.31 -2.23 38.03
CA ASN A 254 -26.08 -1.93 39.24
C ASN A 254 -25.13 -1.50 40.36
N LEU A 255 -25.60 -0.64 41.26
CA LEU A 255 -24.84 -0.30 42.46
C LEU A 255 -24.59 -1.55 43.32
N PRO A 256 -23.47 -1.63 44.05
CA PRO A 256 -23.24 -2.70 45.02
C PRO A 256 -24.42 -2.81 46.00
N LYS A 257 -24.80 -4.04 46.39
CA LYS A 257 -26.02 -4.29 47.19
C LYS A 257 -26.02 -3.60 48.55
N ASP A 258 -24.84 -3.30 49.07
CA ASP A 258 -24.56 -2.65 50.35
C ASP A 258 -24.40 -1.12 50.24
N GLN A 259 -24.44 -0.56 49.02
CA GLN A 259 -24.15 0.85 48.76
C GLN A 259 -25.36 1.58 48.20
N THR A 260 -25.63 2.78 48.74
CA THR A 260 -26.64 3.69 48.19
C THR A 260 -25.98 4.76 47.30
N PRO A 261 -26.72 5.41 46.39
CA PRO A 261 -26.18 6.52 45.60
C PRO A 261 -25.53 7.61 46.47
N ALA A 262 -26.16 7.93 47.61
CA ALA A 262 -25.64 8.93 48.56
C ALA A 262 -24.32 8.49 49.19
N SER A 263 -24.19 7.21 49.58
CA SER A 263 -22.94 6.68 50.14
C SER A 263 -21.79 6.72 49.14
N LEU A 264 -22.07 6.42 47.87
CA LEU A 264 -21.07 6.47 46.81
C LEU A 264 -20.69 7.90 46.42
N GLU A 265 -21.61 8.86 46.56
CA GLU A 265 -21.32 10.28 46.38
C GLU A 265 -20.39 10.81 47.48
N THR A 266 -20.59 10.40 48.74
CA THR A 266 -19.65 10.71 49.83
C THR A 266 -18.25 10.17 49.54
N MET A 267 -18.14 8.91 49.09
CA MET A 267 -16.86 8.33 48.68
C MET A 267 -16.24 9.05 47.48
N ARG A 268 -17.06 9.61 46.57
CA ARG A 268 -16.58 10.44 45.46
C ARG A 268 -16.01 11.77 45.94
N GLU A 269 -16.64 12.42 46.91
CA GLU A 269 -16.12 13.65 47.53
C GLU A 269 -14.79 13.39 48.24
N GLU A 270 -14.63 12.24 48.89
CA GLU A 270 -13.35 11.80 49.47
C GLU A 270 -12.24 11.68 48.40
N ILE A 271 -12.56 11.25 47.17
CA ILE A 271 -11.60 11.20 46.06
C ILE A 271 -11.11 12.60 45.71
N ILE A 272 -12.01 13.60 45.65
CA ILE A 272 -11.61 14.99 45.38
C ILE A 272 -10.65 15.46 46.47
N HIS A 273 -11.03 15.27 47.73
CA HIS A 273 -10.21 15.71 48.86
C HIS A 273 -8.84 15.03 48.88
N GLU A 274 -8.78 13.74 48.55
CA GLU A 274 -7.52 12.98 48.51
C GLU A 274 -6.61 13.40 47.34
N VAL A 275 -7.18 13.80 46.21
CA VAL A 275 -6.42 14.30 45.04
C VAL A 275 -5.86 15.70 45.29
N GLU A 276 -6.55 16.53 46.07
CA GLU A 276 -6.12 17.88 46.44
C GLU A 276 -4.96 17.92 47.45
N LYS A 277 -4.71 16.83 48.19
CA LYS A 277 -3.59 16.74 49.13
C LYS A 277 -2.24 16.88 48.42
N THR A 278 -1.30 17.50 49.12
CA THR A 278 0.11 17.61 48.70
C THR A 278 0.77 16.22 48.64
N GLU A 279 0.52 15.39 49.66
CA GLU A 279 0.89 13.98 49.68
C GLU A 279 -0.35 13.12 49.41
N ARG A 280 -0.50 12.66 48.17
CA ARG A 280 -1.66 11.88 47.72
C ARG A 280 -1.49 10.41 48.06
N ASN A 281 -2.47 9.81 48.73
CA ASN A 281 -2.47 8.37 48.94
C ASN A 281 -3.08 7.63 47.73
N GLN A 282 -2.22 7.19 46.80
CA GLN A 282 -2.65 6.48 45.58
C GLN A 282 -3.43 5.20 45.86
N LEU A 283 -3.12 4.48 46.95
CA LEU A 283 -3.84 3.26 47.33
C LEU A 283 -5.29 3.57 47.74
N VAL A 284 -5.50 4.65 48.48
CA VAL A 284 -6.83 5.12 48.90
C VAL A 284 -7.61 5.61 47.69
N ILE A 285 -7.00 6.42 46.81
CA ILE A 285 -7.63 6.90 45.57
C ILE A 285 -8.05 5.71 44.69
N GLY A 286 -7.17 4.73 44.50
CA GLY A 286 -7.47 3.52 43.73
C GLY A 286 -8.63 2.71 44.33
N LYS A 287 -8.65 2.54 45.65
CA LYS A 287 -9.74 1.85 46.36
C LYS A 287 -11.07 2.59 46.18
N LEU A 288 -11.10 3.89 46.44
CA LEU A 288 -12.31 4.71 46.30
C LEU A 288 -12.80 4.76 44.85
N MET A 289 -11.89 4.89 43.87
CA MET A 289 -12.20 4.88 42.43
C MET A 289 -12.77 3.55 41.94
N ASN A 290 -12.40 2.44 42.57
CA ASN A 290 -12.95 1.11 42.28
C ASN A 290 -14.33 0.93 42.90
N THR A 291 -14.52 1.28 44.16
CA THR A 291 -15.82 1.15 44.85
C THR A 291 -16.89 2.02 44.20
N SER A 292 -16.52 3.24 43.77
CA SER A 292 -17.41 4.21 43.16
C SER A 292 -17.59 4.06 41.63
N TYR A 293 -17.00 3.00 41.03
CA TYR A 293 -17.04 2.76 39.60
C TYR A 293 -18.46 2.70 39.01
N ALA A 294 -19.39 2.04 39.71
CA ALA A 294 -20.77 1.90 39.25
C ALA A 294 -21.48 3.27 39.12
N LEU A 295 -21.29 4.16 40.11
CA LEU A 295 -21.82 5.52 40.10
C LEU A 295 -21.23 6.32 38.92
N ARG A 296 -19.90 6.31 38.77
CA ARG A 296 -19.21 6.96 37.65
C ARG A 296 -19.71 6.48 36.28
N ARG A 297 -19.95 5.17 36.13
CA ARG A 297 -20.43 4.59 34.87
C ARG A 297 -21.87 5.00 34.57
N GLN A 298 -22.73 5.06 35.59
CA GLN A 298 -24.10 5.57 35.45
C GLN A 298 -24.11 7.05 35.01
N GLU A 299 -23.22 7.88 35.54
CA GLU A 299 -23.11 9.29 35.14
C GLU A 299 -22.64 9.47 33.69
N ILE A 300 -21.68 8.65 33.23
CA ILE A 300 -21.09 8.81 31.88
C ILE A 300 -21.95 8.16 30.79
N VAL A 301 -22.54 6.99 31.06
CA VAL A 301 -23.29 6.19 30.07
C VAL A 301 -24.79 6.34 30.21
N GLY A 302 -25.27 6.45 31.44
CA GLY A 302 -26.70 6.54 31.75
C GLY A 302 -27.28 7.93 31.57
N ALA A 303 -26.45 8.94 31.30
CA ALA A 303 -26.93 10.30 31.04
C ALA A 303 -27.73 10.38 29.73
N LEU A 304 -28.90 11.03 29.79
CA LEU A 304 -29.76 11.27 28.63
C LEU A 304 -29.04 12.09 27.53
N VAL A 305 -28.09 12.93 27.93
CA VAL A 305 -27.21 13.70 27.07
C VAL A 305 -25.77 13.41 27.49
N ALA A 306 -24.89 13.14 26.52
CA ALA A 306 -23.48 12.87 26.79
C ALA A 306 -22.84 14.04 27.58
N PRO A 307 -22.26 13.81 28.77
CA PRO A 307 -21.68 14.87 29.57
C PRO A 307 -20.42 15.42 28.89
N ARG A 308 -20.14 16.71 29.09
CA ARG A 308 -18.91 17.31 28.56
C ARG A 308 -17.73 16.72 29.32
N VAL A 309 -16.62 16.50 28.61
CA VAL A 309 -15.39 15.94 29.20
C VAL A 309 -14.92 16.76 30.42
N ARG A 310 -15.02 18.09 30.36
CA ARG A 310 -14.67 18.99 31.47
C ARG A 310 -15.46 18.67 32.74
N ASP A 311 -16.77 18.43 32.62
CA ASP A 311 -17.65 18.21 33.77
C ASP A 311 -17.37 16.83 34.39
N VAL A 312 -17.10 15.82 33.55
CA VAL A 312 -16.70 14.48 33.99
C VAL A 312 -15.35 14.52 34.72
N VAL A 313 -14.36 15.22 34.16
CA VAL A 313 -13.03 15.37 34.78
C VAL A 313 -13.12 16.16 36.09
N GLY A 314 -13.99 17.18 36.17
CA GLY A 314 -14.23 17.93 37.40
C GLY A 314 -14.85 17.07 38.52
N ARG A 315 -15.81 16.20 38.18
CA ARG A 315 -16.42 15.27 39.16
C ARG A 315 -15.49 14.11 39.54
N TRP A 316 -14.61 13.70 38.63
CA TRP A 316 -13.73 12.54 38.75
C TRP A 316 -12.27 12.87 38.41
N PRO A 317 -11.59 13.71 39.23
CA PRO A 317 -10.25 14.21 38.91
C PRO A 317 -9.19 13.10 38.84
N ALA A 318 -9.39 12.00 39.56
CA ALA A 318 -8.49 10.85 39.54
C ALA A 318 -8.48 10.06 38.21
N LEU A 319 -9.38 10.32 37.26
CA LEU A 319 -9.38 9.66 35.94
C LEU A 319 -8.17 10.00 35.06
N LEU A 320 -7.57 11.17 35.27
CA LEU A 320 -6.42 11.64 34.50
C LEU A 320 -5.09 11.39 35.22
N MET A 321 -5.13 10.70 36.36
CA MET A 321 -3.91 10.34 37.09
C MET A 321 -3.29 9.10 36.45
N GLU A 322 -1.98 9.13 36.23
CA GLU A 322 -1.22 7.95 35.81
C GLU A 322 -1.13 6.96 36.98
N SER A 323 -1.48 5.70 36.73
CA SER A 323 -1.19 4.60 37.66
C SER A 323 0.31 4.32 37.62
N GLN A 324 0.99 4.36 38.76
CA GLN A 324 2.40 3.94 38.87
C GLN A 324 2.59 2.45 38.58
#